data_AF-A0A7V9FXK5-F1
#
_entry.id   AF-A0A7V9FXK5-F1
#
_cell.length_a   1.000
_cell.length_b   1.000
_cell.length_c   1.000
_cell.angle_alpha   90.00
_cell.angle_beta   90.00
_cell.angle_gamma   90.00
#
_symmetry.space_group_name_H-M   'P 1'
#
loop_
_entity.id
_entity.type
_entity.pdbx_description
1 polymer ?
#
loop_
_entity_poly.entity_id
_entity_poly.type
_entity_poly.pdbx_seq_one_letter_code
_entity_poly.pdbx_strand_id
1 'polypeptide(L)'
;RAIGSDELVRSIVTAVIIPDQGANKVRDQDGFAQAQAVLGDRLRIIDQPNIGGSGGYARVMYEALETTDCEQILYMDDDIVLEPDSILRAVAFSRFARRPMLVGGQMLQAQARSRLHAWGEIVDLKRMRWNKAPGTEYDHDFAQHSLRQTAWMHRRTDVDYNAWWMCLIPRTIAEDIGLPLPLFIKWVDVEYGLRARTAGYPTATVPGVAIWHMSFADKDDATDWQAYFHLRNRLVGAALHGTEERPTAMLADSLKHVLRHALAMEYSTLALQEMAIRDFMAGPQALFDKLPTALGEVRARCAEFPDGQVRDSQELSLPAAGQVAVQRMLKPPTNPVTIGATLLKRLAHQLRPVDAQAQRRPQLSLSRADARWFVLSGLDGVTVSTADGRGVTYRKRDPQAFRSMLARSVALHRELAREFPRLRKRYRDAAPGLTDRTGWKRVFDA
;
A
#
# COMPACT_ATOMS: atom_id res chain seq x y z
N ARG A 1 -0.50 -6.19 -25.38
CA ARG A 1 -0.70 -7.42 -26.20
C ARG A 1 -2.08 -8.03 -25.98
N ALA A 2 -2.43 -8.49 -24.76
CA ALA A 2 -3.73 -9.10 -24.46
C ALA A 2 -4.96 -8.26 -24.89
N ILE A 3 -4.92 -6.95 -24.66
CA ILE A 3 -5.98 -6.01 -25.11
C ILE A 3 -6.16 -6.04 -26.64
N GLY A 4 -5.07 -6.18 -27.40
CA GLY A 4 -5.11 -6.14 -28.85
C GLY A 4 -5.45 -7.49 -29.51
N SER A 5 -5.25 -8.61 -28.80
CA SER A 5 -5.50 -9.95 -29.35
C SER A 5 -6.97 -10.35 -29.34
N ASP A 6 -7.79 -9.72 -28.51
CA ASP A 6 -9.23 -9.95 -28.46
C ASP A 6 -9.97 -8.91 -29.32
N GLU A 7 -10.74 -9.37 -30.31
CA GLU A 7 -11.40 -8.50 -31.28
C GLU A 7 -12.50 -7.64 -30.63
N LEU A 8 -13.25 -8.19 -29.68
CA LEU A 8 -14.33 -7.47 -29.01
C LEU A 8 -13.77 -6.37 -28.11
N VAL A 9 -12.74 -6.68 -27.32
CA VAL A 9 -12.03 -5.65 -26.54
C VAL A 9 -11.44 -4.60 -27.46
N ARG A 10 -10.78 -5.00 -28.54
CA ARG A 10 -10.19 -4.07 -29.51
C ARG A 10 -11.24 -3.16 -30.14
N SER A 11 -12.48 -3.61 -30.34
CA SER A 11 -13.55 -2.79 -30.92
C SER A 11 -14.08 -1.69 -29.99
N ILE A 12 -13.89 -1.83 -28.67
CA ILE A 12 -14.37 -0.87 -27.66
C ILE A 12 -13.26 0.01 -27.07
N VAL A 13 -12.00 -0.32 -27.30
CA VAL A 13 -10.86 0.45 -26.79
C VAL A 13 -10.57 1.65 -27.71
N THR A 14 -10.80 2.85 -27.17
CA THR A 14 -10.49 4.13 -27.81
C THR A 14 -9.01 4.51 -27.69
N ALA A 15 -8.41 4.32 -26.50
CA ALA A 15 -7.02 4.66 -26.24
C ALA A 15 -6.42 3.75 -25.17
N VAL A 16 -5.10 3.55 -25.23
CA VAL A 16 -4.27 2.90 -24.21
C VAL A 16 -3.16 3.89 -23.85
N ILE A 17 -3.31 4.53 -22.70
CA ILE A 17 -2.40 5.58 -22.22
C ILE A 17 -1.43 4.96 -21.21
N ILE A 18 -0.14 5.05 -21.48
CA ILE A 18 0.93 4.50 -20.62
C ILE A 18 1.85 5.64 -20.19
N PRO A 19 1.72 6.14 -18.96
CA PRO A 19 2.72 7.01 -18.33
C PRO A 19 3.97 6.19 -17.99
N ASP A 20 5.01 6.31 -18.82
CA ASP A 20 6.28 5.62 -18.63
C ASP A 20 7.18 6.43 -17.69
N GLN A 21 7.16 6.02 -16.41
CA GLN A 21 7.94 6.62 -15.32
C GLN A 21 9.30 5.95 -15.10
N GLY A 22 9.64 4.95 -15.93
CA GLY A 22 10.82 4.11 -15.78
C GLY A 22 12.06 4.72 -16.45
N ALA A 23 13.24 4.31 -15.94
CA ALA A 23 14.50 4.53 -16.65
C ALA A 23 14.66 3.58 -17.85
N ASN A 24 14.19 2.33 -17.70
CA ASN A 24 14.11 1.35 -18.78
C ASN A 24 12.76 1.52 -19.48
N LYS A 25 12.77 2.07 -20.69
CA LYS A 25 11.53 2.46 -21.37
C LYS A 25 10.79 1.25 -21.93
N VAL A 26 9.46 1.32 -21.88
CA VAL A 26 8.56 0.26 -22.39
C VAL A 26 8.70 0.09 -23.89
N ARG A 27 9.01 1.19 -24.61
CA ARG A 27 9.21 1.17 -26.07
C ARG A 27 10.41 0.33 -26.52
N ASP A 28 11.35 0.12 -25.60
CA ASP A 28 12.58 -0.64 -25.85
C ASP A 28 12.44 -2.12 -25.42
N GLN A 29 11.28 -2.52 -24.90
CA GLN A 29 11.05 -3.89 -24.43
C GLN A 29 10.57 -4.82 -25.53
N ASP A 30 10.88 -6.11 -25.35
CA ASP A 30 10.42 -7.17 -26.24
C ASP A 30 8.89 -7.20 -26.34
N GLY A 31 8.39 -7.29 -27.57
CA GLY A 31 6.96 -7.31 -27.85
C GLY A 31 6.29 -5.93 -27.92
N PHE A 32 7.00 -4.83 -27.71
CA PHE A 32 6.45 -3.48 -27.92
C PHE A 32 6.02 -3.27 -29.37
N ALA A 33 6.87 -3.60 -30.35
CA ALA A 33 6.54 -3.48 -31.78
C ALA A 33 5.27 -4.27 -32.16
N GLN A 34 5.07 -5.46 -31.57
CA GLN A 34 3.86 -6.25 -31.76
C GLN A 34 2.63 -5.55 -31.14
N ALA A 35 2.77 -4.99 -29.94
CA ALA A 35 1.69 -4.25 -29.30
C ALA A 35 1.31 -2.98 -30.09
N GLN A 36 2.30 -2.22 -30.56
CA GLN A 36 2.13 -1.03 -31.38
C GLN A 36 1.44 -1.35 -32.71
N ALA A 37 1.83 -2.44 -33.38
CA ALA A 37 1.20 -2.83 -34.65
C ALA A 37 -0.29 -3.16 -34.50
N VAL A 38 -0.70 -3.72 -33.36
CA VAL A 38 -2.10 -4.13 -33.13
C VAL A 38 -2.97 -2.99 -32.58
N LEU A 39 -2.41 -2.15 -31.71
CA LEU A 39 -3.14 -1.03 -31.11
C LEU A 39 -3.13 0.23 -32.00
N GLY A 40 -2.10 0.39 -32.84
CA GLY A 40 -1.93 1.54 -33.72
C GLY A 40 -1.84 2.85 -32.93
N ASP A 41 -2.44 3.90 -33.47
CA ASP A 41 -2.44 5.25 -32.88
C ASP A 41 -3.17 5.36 -31.53
N ARG A 42 -3.89 4.30 -31.14
CA ARG A 42 -4.54 4.23 -29.83
C ARG A 42 -3.53 4.00 -28.70
N LEU A 43 -2.37 3.42 -28.98
CA LEU A 43 -1.32 3.26 -27.99
C LEU A 43 -0.54 4.56 -27.85
N ARG A 44 -0.57 5.15 -26.66
CA ARG A 44 0.07 6.43 -26.35
C ARG A 44 1.01 6.26 -25.17
N ILE A 45 2.30 6.35 -25.45
CA ILE A 45 3.35 6.34 -24.43
C ILE A 45 3.68 7.77 -24.06
N ILE A 46 3.77 8.03 -22.77
CA ILE A 46 3.97 9.36 -22.22
C ILE A 46 5.13 9.29 -21.23
N ASP A 47 6.27 9.85 -21.61
CA ASP A 47 7.41 9.92 -20.71
C ASP A 47 7.17 10.97 -19.62
N GLN A 48 7.40 10.60 -18.36
CA GLN A 48 7.39 11.52 -17.24
C GLN A 48 8.34 11.07 -16.12
N PRO A 49 8.73 11.96 -15.19
CA PRO A 49 9.48 11.57 -14.00
C PRO A 49 8.73 10.55 -13.13
N ASN A 50 9.46 9.86 -12.25
CA ASN A 50 8.82 8.98 -11.27
C ASN A 50 8.13 9.78 -10.16
N ILE A 51 6.83 10.00 -10.32
CA ILE A 51 5.93 10.64 -9.36
C ILE A 51 4.97 9.63 -8.71
N GLY A 52 5.36 8.35 -8.72
CA GLY A 52 4.67 7.25 -8.07
C GLY A 52 3.41 6.78 -8.81
N GLY A 53 2.74 5.78 -8.23
CA GLY A 53 1.47 5.26 -8.77
C GLY A 53 0.40 6.34 -8.86
N SER A 54 0.26 7.20 -7.84
CA SER A 54 -0.71 8.31 -7.86
C SER A 54 -0.51 9.22 -9.08
N GLY A 55 0.73 9.57 -9.41
CA GLY A 55 1.02 10.42 -10.57
C GLY A 55 0.87 9.72 -11.91
N GLY A 56 1.13 8.41 -11.98
CA GLY A 56 0.80 7.59 -13.15
C GLY A 56 -0.71 7.58 -13.42
N TYR A 57 -1.51 7.18 -12.45
CA TYR A 57 -2.97 7.17 -12.58
C TYR A 57 -3.55 8.57 -12.83
N ALA A 58 -3.03 9.60 -12.16
CA ALA A 58 -3.43 10.98 -12.43
C ALA A 58 -3.11 11.40 -13.87
N ARG A 59 -1.97 10.96 -14.43
CA ARG A 59 -1.64 11.21 -15.84
C ARG A 59 -2.61 10.50 -16.78
N VAL A 60 -2.94 9.23 -16.52
CA VAL A 60 -3.92 8.48 -17.33
C VAL A 60 -5.25 9.23 -17.39
N MET A 61 -5.79 9.62 -16.24
CA MET A 61 -7.06 10.34 -16.18
C MET A 61 -6.97 11.74 -16.78
N TYR A 62 -5.88 12.47 -16.55
CA TYR A 62 -5.65 13.77 -17.18
C TYR A 62 -5.71 13.67 -18.70
N GLU A 63 -4.95 12.74 -19.28
CA GLU A 63 -4.86 12.55 -20.73
C GLU A 63 -6.19 12.05 -21.31
N ALA A 64 -6.87 11.12 -20.63
CA ALA A 64 -8.19 10.66 -21.04
C ALA A 64 -9.20 11.82 -21.11
N LEU A 65 -9.19 12.71 -20.10
CA LEU A 65 -10.08 13.87 -20.06
C LEU A 65 -9.73 14.95 -21.08
N GLU A 66 -8.45 15.24 -21.30
CA GLU A 66 -8.01 16.34 -22.16
C GLU A 66 -7.93 15.99 -23.65
N THR A 67 -7.69 14.71 -23.97
CA THR A 67 -7.25 14.33 -25.33
C THR A 67 -8.06 13.21 -25.95
N THR A 68 -9.11 12.74 -25.28
CA THR A 68 -10.02 11.72 -25.80
C THR A 68 -11.47 12.04 -25.47
N ASP A 69 -12.38 11.39 -26.17
CA ASP A 69 -13.83 11.40 -25.94
C ASP A 69 -14.32 10.13 -25.22
N CYS A 70 -13.43 9.35 -24.59
CA CYS A 70 -13.80 8.09 -23.96
C CYS A 70 -14.81 8.29 -22.82
N GLU A 71 -15.85 7.46 -22.78
CA GLU A 71 -16.88 7.52 -21.74
C GLU A 71 -16.49 6.77 -20.45
N GLN A 72 -15.53 5.85 -20.54
CA GLN A 72 -15.04 5.04 -19.43
C GLN A 72 -13.51 5.03 -19.38
N ILE A 73 -12.95 5.29 -18.21
CA ILE A 73 -11.51 5.24 -17.93
C ILE A 73 -11.26 3.95 -17.14
N LEU A 74 -10.55 2.98 -17.71
CA LEU A 74 -10.17 1.74 -17.02
C LEU A 74 -8.72 1.83 -16.55
N TYR A 75 -8.53 1.96 -15.24
CA TYR A 75 -7.23 1.80 -14.60
C TYR A 75 -6.82 0.34 -14.54
N MET A 76 -5.55 0.07 -14.83
CA MET A 76 -4.91 -1.24 -14.77
C MET A 76 -3.43 -1.10 -14.40
N ASP A 77 -2.86 -2.11 -13.75
CA ASP A 77 -1.42 -2.21 -13.50
C ASP A 77 -0.68 -2.91 -14.67
N ASP A 78 0.64 -2.74 -14.73
CA ASP A 78 1.52 -3.28 -15.78
C ASP A 78 2.05 -4.70 -15.47
N ASP A 79 2.11 -5.09 -14.20
CA ASP A 79 2.57 -6.40 -13.72
C ASP A 79 1.42 -7.44 -13.57
N ILE A 80 0.42 -7.34 -14.45
CA ILE A 80 -0.76 -8.22 -14.47
C ILE A 80 -0.74 -9.28 -15.57
N VAL A 81 -1.51 -10.34 -15.36
CA VAL A 81 -2.04 -11.18 -16.43
C VAL A 81 -3.54 -10.91 -16.55
N LEU A 82 -3.95 -10.57 -17.77
CA LEU A 82 -5.32 -10.15 -18.08
C LEU A 82 -6.12 -11.30 -18.71
N GLU A 83 -7.34 -11.50 -18.21
CA GLU A 83 -8.43 -12.14 -18.95
C GLU A 83 -9.21 -11.06 -19.72
N PRO A 84 -9.13 -10.98 -21.07
CA PRO A 84 -9.73 -9.88 -21.83
C PRO A 84 -11.25 -9.73 -21.60
N ASP A 85 -11.98 -10.83 -21.39
CA ASP A 85 -13.42 -10.79 -21.11
C ASP A 85 -13.75 -10.03 -19.82
N SER A 86 -12.80 -9.92 -18.87
CA SER A 86 -12.97 -9.08 -17.68
C SER A 86 -13.20 -7.61 -18.04
N ILE A 87 -12.57 -7.09 -19.11
CA ILE A 87 -12.80 -5.71 -19.59
C ILE A 87 -14.23 -5.58 -20.09
N LEU A 88 -14.70 -6.53 -20.91
CA LEU A 88 -16.05 -6.53 -21.47
C LEU A 88 -17.10 -6.58 -20.35
N ARG A 89 -16.91 -7.43 -19.34
CA ARG A 89 -17.78 -7.53 -18.17
C ARG A 89 -17.83 -6.23 -17.37
N ALA A 90 -16.68 -5.59 -17.15
CA ALA A 90 -16.62 -4.30 -16.44
C ALA A 90 -17.38 -3.20 -17.20
N VAL A 91 -17.15 -3.10 -18.51
CA VAL A 91 -17.83 -2.13 -19.39
C VAL A 91 -19.33 -2.41 -19.45
N ALA A 92 -19.74 -3.68 -19.60
CA ALA A 92 -21.15 -4.06 -19.59
C ALA A 92 -21.81 -3.67 -18.26
N PHE A 93 -21.19 -4.00 -17.12
CA PHE A 93 -21.72 -3.62 -15.81
C PHE A 93 -21.86 -2.09 -15.68
N SER A 94 -20.86 -1.33 -16.12
CA SER A 94 -20.92 0.14 -16.13
C SER A 94 -22.07 0.68 -16.99
N ARG A 95 -22.28 0.13 -18.19
CA ARG A 95 -23.32 0.58 -19.14
C ARG A 95 -24.74 0.28 -18.66
N PHE A 96 -24.92 -0.83 -17.93
CA PHE A 96 -26.22 -1.23 -17.37
C PHE A 96 -26.42 -0.75 -15.91
N ALA A 97 -25.47 -0.02 -15.34
CA ALA A 97 -25.61 0.54 -14.01
C ALA A 97 -26.75 1.56 -13.97
N ARG A 98 -27.60 1.49 -12.94
CA ARG A 98 -28.76 2.39 -12.77
C ARG A 98 -28.38 3.85 -12.49
N ARG A 99 -27.14 4.08 -12.09
CA ARG A 99 -26.52 5.38 -11.81
C ARG A 99 -25.02 5.26 -12.04
N PRO A 100 -24.31 6.36 -12.35
CA PRO A 100 -22.85 6.34 -12.44
C PRO A 100 -22.22 5.75 -11.17
N MET A 101 -21.26 4.85 -11.35
CA MET A 101 -20.54 4.20 -10.26
C MET A 101 -19.18 3.68 -10.70
N LEU A 102 -18.28 3.47 -9.74
CA LEU A 102 -17.00 2.82 -10.00
C LEU A 102 -17.20 1.29 -10.09
N VAL A 103 -16.56 0.67 -11.08
CA VAL A 103 -16.66 -0.77 -11.34
C VAL A 103 -15.27 -1.40 -11.22
N GLY A 104 -15.05 -2.08 -10.10
CA GLY A 104 -13.79 -2.69 -9.74
C GLY A 104 -13.68 -4.17 -10.12
N GLY A 105 -12.50 -4.57 -10.55
CA GLY A 105 -12.12 -5.96 -10.72
C GLY A 105 -11.52 -6.57 -9.45
N GLN A 106 -11.76 -7.86 -9.25
CA GLN A 106 -11.10 -8.69 -8.25
C GLN A 106 -9.65 -9.00 -8.65
N MET A 107 -8.83 -9.34 -7.66
CA MET A 107 -7.43 -9.74 -7.86
C MET A 107 -7.23 -11.21 -7.52
N LEU A 108 -6.85 -12.00 -8.52
CA LEU A 108 -6.29 -13.34 -8.34
C LEU A 108 -4.76 -13.23 -8.19
N GLN A 109 -4.15 -14.18 -7.48
CA GLN A 109 -2.71 -14.15 -7.26
C GLN A 109 -1.96 -14.79 -8.43
N ALA A 110 -1.05 -14.05 -9.06
CA ALA A 110 -0.27 -14.55 -10.19
C ALA A 110 0.56 -15.80 -9.84
N GLN A 111 1.08 -15.87 -8.60
CA GLN A 111 1.86 -17.00 -8.08
C GLN A 111 0.99 -18.22 -7.70
N ALA A 112 -0.29 -18.01 -7.38
CA ALA A 112 -1.24 -19.05 -6.98
C ALA A 112 -2.58 -18.80 -7.68
N ARG A 113 -2.66 -19.19 -8.95
CA ARG A 113 -3.69 -18.70 -9.88
C ARG A 113 -5.14 -19.02 -9.51
N SER A 114 -5.39 -19.99 -8.63
CA SER A 114 -6.73 -20.31 -8.10
C SER A 114 -7.12 -19.47 -6.88
N ARG A 115 -6.22 -18.64 -6.35
CA ARG A 115 -6.40 -17.89 -5.11
C ARG A 115 -6.84 -16.46 -5.36
N LEU A 116 -8.00 -16.15 -4.80
CA LEU A 116 -8.56 -14.81 -4.74
C LEU A 116 -7.99 -14.06 -3.54
N HIS A 117 -7.48 -12.86 -3.77
CA HIS A 117 -6.95 -12.01 -2.70
C HIS A 117 -8.04 -11.62 -1.70
N ALA A 118 -9.11 -11.00 -2.15
CA ALA A 118 -10.24 -10.56 -1.34
C ALA A 118 -11.53 -10.61 -2.18
N TRP A 119 -12.65 -10.91 -1.54
CA TRP A 119 -13.96 -10.82 -2.20
C TRP A 119 -14.42 -9.37 -2.41
N GLY A 120 -14.04 -8.48 -1.49
CA GLY A 120 -14.26 -7.04 -1.51
C GLY A 120 -13.65 -6.40 -0.26
N GLU A 121 -13.36 -5.10 -0.30
CA GLU A 121 -12.71 -4.38 0.79
C GLU A 121 -13.51 -3.14 1.23
N ILE A 122 -13.42 -2.84 2.52
CA ILE A 122 -14.05 -1.69 3.17
C ILE A 122 -13.03 -0.92 3.98
N VAL A 123 -13.40 0.26 4.48
CA VAL A 123 -12.56 1.08 5.35
C VAL A 123 -13.20 1.21 6.73
N ASP A 124 -12.48 0.80 7.78
CA ASP A 124 -12.81 1.21 9.15
C ASP A 124 -12.51 2.72 9.27
N LEU A 125 -13.53 3.58 9.19
CA LEU A 125 -13.37 5.04 9.23
C LEU A 125 -12.93 5.60 10.60
N LYS A 126 -12.98 4.80 11.67
CA LYS A 126 -12.45 5.22 12.98
C LYS A 126 -10.95 4.99 13.06
N ARG A 127 -10.50 3.82 12.63
CA ARG A 127 -9.07 3.49 12.58
C ARG A 127 -8.42 4.01 11.31
N MET A 128 -9.18 4.37 10.28
CA MET A 128 -8.68 4.62 8.93
C MET A 128 -7.78 3.48 8.48
N ARG A 129 -8.33 2.27 8.37
CA ARG A 129 -7.64 1.11 7.79
C ARG A 129 -8.60 0.37 6.88
N TRP A 130 -8.10 -0.08 5.73
CA TRP A 130 -8.84 -1.05 4.94
C TRP A 130 -8.91 -2.40 5.65
N ASN A 131 -9.95 -3.15 5.32
CA ASN A 131 -10.18 -4.49 5.81
C ASN A 131 -11.07 -5.24 4.81
N LYS A 132 -11.11 -6.57 4.92
CA LYS A 132 -12.06 -7.38 4.17
C LYS A 132 -13.49 -6.94 4.50
N ALA A 133 -14.35 -7.00 3.50
CA ALA A 133 -15.76 -6.73 3.70
C ALA A 133 -16.39 -7.73 4.70
N PRO A 134 -17.39 -7.32 5.50
CA PRO A 134 -17.99 -8.16 6.53
C PRO A 134 -18.52 -9.48 5.95
N GLY A 135 -18.23 -10.59 6.64
CA GLY A 135 -18.68 -11.92 6.24
C GLY A 135 -17.94 -12.53 5.03
N THR A 136 -16.82 -11.95 4.61
CA THR A 136 -15.95 -12.52 3.57
C THR A 136 -14.61 -12.98 4.16
N GLU A 137 -13.75 -13.63 3.37
CA GLU A 137 -12.39 -13.99 3.76
C GLU A 137 -11.35 -13.48 2.75
N TYR A 138 -10.12 -13.27 3.23
CA TYR A 138 -8.95 -13.06 2.38
C TYR A 138 -8.37 -14.42 1.93
N ASP A 139 -7.63 -14.43 0.83
CA ASP A 139 -6.84 -15.58 0.32
C ASP A 139 -7.67 -16.86 0.11
N HIS A 140 -8.82 -16.75 -0.56
CA HIS A 140 -9.69 -17.91 -0.85
C HIS A 140 -9.17 -18.71 -2.04
N ASP A 141 -8.96 -20.01 -1.87
CA ASP A 141 -8.50 -20.92 -2.92
C ASP A 141 -9.64 -21.69 -3.58
N PHE A 142 -9.98 -21.34 -4.81
CA PHE A 142 -11.05 -22.01 -5.58
C PHE A 142 -10.73 -23.46 -5.94
N ALA A 143 -9.46 -23.86 -5.93
CA ALA A 143 -9.08 -25.25 -6.17
C ALA A 143 -9.34 -26.15 -4.94
N GLN A 144 -9.34 -25.57 -3.74
CA GLN A 144 -9.65 -26.30 -2.49
C GLN A 144 -11.14 -26.24 -2.16
N HIS A 145 -11.75 -25.07 -2.34
CA HIS A 145 -13.16 -24.84 -2.09
C HIS A 145 -13.79 -24.08 -3.26
N SER A 146 -14.59 -24.79 -4.05
CA SER A 146 -15.29 -24.19 -5.19
C SER A 146 -16.32 -23.15 -4.75
N LEU A 147 -16.69 -22.25 -5.67
CA LEU A 147 -17.74 -21.24 -5.42
C LEU A 147 -19.03 -21.86 -4.85
N ARG A 148 -19.44 -23.04 -5.33
CA ARG A 148 -20.66 -23.73 -4.86
C ARG A 148 -20.58 -24.17 -3.40
N GLN A 149 -19.38 -24.51 -2.93
CA GLN A 149 -19.13 -24.95 -1.55
C GLN A 149 -18.96 -23.78 -0.58
N THR A 150 -18.72 -22.57 -1.09
CA THR A 150 -18.38 -21.39 -0.29
C THR A 150 -19.61 -20.49 -0.10
N ALA A 151 -20.46 -20.84 0.86
CA ALA A 151 -21.76 -20.19 1.07
C ALA A 151 -21.67 -18.66 1.28
N TRP A 152 -20.60 -18.16 1.89
CA TRP A 152 -20.45 -16.73 2.13
C TRP A 152 -20.28 -15.90 0.83
N MET A 153 -19.80 -16.52 -0.26
CA MET A 153 -19.67 -15.88 -1.58
C MET A 153 -21.00 -15.69 -2.31
N HIS A 154 -22.09 -16.31 -1.85
CA HIS A 154 -23.40 -16.19 -2.49
C HIS A 154 -24.16 -14.95 -2.02
N ARG A 155 -23.59 -14.21 -1.07
CA ARG A 155 -24.12 -12.92 -0.62
C ARG A 155 -23.57 -11.80 -1.48
N ARG A 156 -24.40 -10.81 -1.76
CA ARG A 156 -23.91 -9.52 -2.26
C ARG A 156 -23.05 -8.88 -1.18
N THR A 157 -21.86 -8.47 -1.54
CA THR A 157 -20.92 -7.78 -0.65
C THR A 157 -20.75 -6.35 -1.11
N ASP A 158 -21.02 -5.41 -0.21
CA ASP A 158 -20.81 -3.98 -0.46
C ASP A 158 -19.36 -3.60 -0.09
N VAL A 159 -18.78 -2.66 -0.84
CA VAL A 159 -17.38 -2.22 -0.71
C VAL A 159 -17.30 -0.70 -0.61
N ASP A 160 -16.20 -0.18 -0.05
CA ASP A 160 -15.97 1.28 0.02
C ASP A 160 -15.12 1.81 -1.13
N TYR A 161 -14.28 0.95 -1.71
CA TYR A 161 -13.39 1.28 -2.83
C TYR A 161 -13.05 0.00 -3.60
N ASN A 162 -12.34 0.15 -4.72
CA ASN A 162 -11.63 -0.94 -5.37
C ASN A 162 -10.21 -0.45 -5.69
N ALA A 163 -9.22 -1.31 -5.48
CA ALA A 163 -7.86 -0.99 -5.84
C ALA A 163 -7.70 -0.86 -7.37
N TRP A 164 -6.64 -0.18 -7.78
CA TRP A 164 -6.48 0.28 -9.16
C TRP A 164 -5.79 -0.71 -10.11
N TRP A 165 -5.46 -1.92 -9.64
CA TRP A 165 -5.06 -3.03 -10.51
C TRP A 165 -6.07 -3.31 -11.62
N MET A 166 -7.35 -3.03 -11.36
CA MET A 166 -8.44 -2.99 -12.34
C MET A 166 -9.62 -2.20 -11.77
N CYS A 167 -9.82 -0.96 -12.21
CA CYS A 167 -10.95 -0.14 -11.78
C CYS A 167 -11.45 0.77 -12.91
N LEU A 168 -12.70 0.58 -13.31
CA LEU A 168 -13.37 1.39 -14.33
C LEU A 168 -14.09 2.57 -13.65
N ILE A 169 -13.76 3.76 -14.13
CA ILE A 169 -14.28 5.05 -13.67
C ILE A 169 -14.99 5.72 -14.86
N PRO A 170 -16.31 5.90 -14.83
CA PRO A 170 -17.01 6.71 -15.82
C PRO A 170 -16.42 8.12 -15.91
N ARG A 171 -16.29 8.64 -17.14
CA ARG A 171 -15.73 9.97 -17.43
C ARG A 171 -16.43 11.07 -16.61
N THR A 172 -17.75 11.00 -16.53
CA THR A 172 -18.57 11.96 -15.78
C THR A 172 -18.21 12.04 -14.30
N ILE A 173 -17.82 10.90 -13.69
CA ILE A 173 -17.37 10.88 -12.31
C ILE A 173 -15.99 11.53 -12.20
N ALA A 174 -15.06 11.21 -13.10
CA ALA A 174 -13.73 11.79 -13.11
C ALA A 174 -13.77 13.33 -13.28
N GLU A 175 -14.69 13.84 -14.10
CA GLU A 175 -14.91 15.28 -14.29
C GLU A 175 -15.52 15.96 -13.05
N ASP A 176 -16.41 15.27 -12.34
CA ASP A 176 -17.11 15.82 -11.17
C ASP A 176 -16.22 15.84 -9.91
N ILE A 177 -15.54 14.73 -9.60
CA ILE A 177 -14.76 14.61 -8.36
C ILE A 177 -13.26 14.87 -8.55
N GLY A 178 -12.79 15.03 -9.78
CA GLY A 178 -11.41 15.37 -10.11
C GLY A 178 -10.41 14.20 -10.05
N LEU A 179 -9.14 14.56 -10.14
CA LEU A 179 -8.00 13.65 -10.25
C LEU A 179 -7.64 13.00 -8.89
N PRO A 180 -6.82 11.94 -8.91
CA PRO A 180 -6.20 11.36 -7.71
C PRO A 180 -5.48 12.39 -6.84
N LEU A 181 -5.39 12.14 -5.53
CA LEU A 181 -4.53 12.94 -4.65
C LEU A 181 -3.03 12.70 -4.93
N PRO A 182 -2.17 13.73 -4.77
CA PRO A 182 -0.72 13.63 -4.98
C PRO A 182 -0.01 12.92 -3.81
N LEU A 183 -0.14 11.59 -3.72
CA LEU A 183 0.31 10.79 -2.58
C LEU A 183 1.49 9.84 -2.84
N PHE A 184 2.09 9.88 -4.03
CA PHE A 184 3.09 8.94 -4.54
C PHE A 184 2.56 7.50 -4.66
N ILE A 185 2.32 6.78 -3.56
CA ILE A 185 1.73 5.42 -3.55
C ILE A 185 0.83 5.21 -2.32
N LYS A 186 -0.02 4.17 -2.35
CA LYS A 186 -0.95 3.76 -1.28
C LYS A 186 -2.04 4.79 -0.99
N TRP A 187 -3.18 4.33 -0.49
CA TRP A 187 -4.34 5.14 -0.06
C TRP A 187 -5.06 5.94 -1.14
N VAL A 188 -4.47 6.14 -2.32
CA VAL A 188 -5.03 6.96 -3.38
C VAL A 188 -6.32 6.37 -3.95
N ASP A 189 -6.38 5.05 -4.10
CA ASP A 189 -7.54 4.26 -4.49
C ASP A 189 -8.64 4.26 -3.43
N VAL A 190 -8.24 4.03 -2.16
CA VAL A 190 -9.12 4.09 -1.00
C VAL A 190 -9.78 5.46 -0.90
N GLU A 191 -8.98 6.52 -0.99
CA GLU A 191 -9.46 7.89 -0.90
C GLU A 191 -10.40 8.23 -2.05
N TYR A 192 -10.07 7.82 -3.27
CA TYR A 192 -10.93 8.07 -4.44
C TYR A 192 -12.29 7.39 -4.30
N GLY A 193 -12.32 6.14 -3.79
CA GLY A 193 -13.57 5.43 -3.51
C GLY A 193 -14.42 6.11 -2.43
N LEU A 194 -13.78 6.56 -1.33
CA LEU A 194 -14.47 7.31 -0.28
C LEU A 194 -15.02 8.66 -0.78
N ARG A 195 -14.23 9.39 -1.57
CA ARG A 195 -14.64 10.65 -2.18
C ARG A 195 -15.79 10.47 -3.18
N ALA A 196 -15.71 9.44 -4.03
CA ALA A 196 -16.80 9.07 -4.93
C ALA A 196 -18.09 8.77 -4.17
N ARG A 197 -17.99 7.99 -3.07
CA ARG A 197 -19.13 7.70 -2.20
C ARG A 197 -19.73 8.97 -1.58
N THR A 198 -18.92 9.91 -1.12
CA THR A 198 -19.38 11.20 -0.60
C THR A 198 -20.11 12.03 -1.67
N ALA A 199 -19.68 11.96 -2.93
CA ALA A 199 -20.35 12.59 -4.06
C ALA A 199 -21.61 11.84 -4.56
N GLY A 200 -21.95 10.69 -3.95
CA GLY A 200 -23.13 9.90 -4.31
C GLY A 200 -22.88 8.80 -5.34
N TYR A 201 -21.62 8.58 -5.75
CA TYR A 201 -21.22 7.51 -6.65
C TYR A 201 -20.75 6.29 -5.86
N PRO A 202 -21.49 5.16 -5.89
CA PRO A 202 -21.05 3.95 -5.21
C PRO A 202 -19.86 3.30 -5.94
N THR A 203 -19.25 2.32 -5.28
CA THR A 203 -18.28 1.40 -5.89
C THR A 203 -18.81 -0.03 -5.82
N ALA A 204 -18.58 -0.84 -6.85
CA ALA A 204 -18.78 -2.29 -6.78
C ALA A 204 -17.52 -3.02 -7.23
N THR A 205 -17.03 -3.93 -6.41
CA THR A 205 -16.13 -5.00 -6.86
C THR A 205 -16.99 -6.11 -7.46
N VAL A 206 -16.84 -6.39 -8.75
CA VAL A 206 -17.72 -7.33 -9.48
C VAL A 206 -17.09 -8.72 -9.52
N PRO A 207 -17.69 -9.74 -8.85
CA PRO A 207 -17.17 -11.09 -8.92
C PRO A 207 -17.12 -11.63 -10.35
N GLY A 208 -15.99 -12.23 -10.72
CA GLY A 208 -15.75 -12.72 -12.09
C GLY A 208 -15.26 -11.65 -13.08
N VAL A 209 -15.18 -10.38 -12.69
CA VAL A 209 -14.26 -9.43 -13.32
C VAL A 209 -12.96 -9.53 -12.56
N ALA A 210 -11.90 -10.05 -13.16
CA ALA A 210 -10.65 -10.26 -12.46
C ALA A 210 -9.42 -10.18 -13.36
N ILE A 211 -8.30 -9.90 -12.72
CA ILE A 211 -6.95 -10.01 -13.26
C ILE A 211 -6.12 -10.87 -12.32
N TRP A 212 -4.98 -11.37 -12.80
CA TRP A 212 -3.95 -11.91 -11.93
C TRP A 212 -2.88 -10.86 -11.71
N HIS A 213 -2.49 -10.63 -10.47
CA HIS A 213 -1.44 -9.69 -10.10
C HIS A 213 -0.58 -10.30 -9.00
N MET A 214 0.62 -9.77 -8.81
CA MET A 214 1.51 -10.21 -7.73
C MET A 214 0.82 -10.11 -6.36
N SER A 215 0.88 -11.19 -5.58
CA SER A 215 0.33 -11.22 -4.23
C SER A 215 0.97 -10.16 -3.31
N PHE A 216 0.14 -9.54 -2.46
CA PHE A 216 0.62 -8.69 -1.36
C PHE A 216 1.10 -9.51 -0.16
N ALA A 217 0.77 -10.81 -0.08
CA ALA A 217 1.21 -11.67 1.03
C ALA A 217 2.74 -11.79 1.11
N ASP A 218 3.41 -11.64 -0.04
CA ASP A 218 4.87 -11.70 -0.16
C ASP A 218 5.55 -10.32 -0.11
N LYS A 219 4.77 -9.22 0.00
CA LYS A 219 5.30 -7.84 0.06
C LYS A 219 5.37 -7.38 1.52
N ASP A 220 6.57 -7.01 2.01
CA ASP A 220 6.78 -6.48 3.38
C ASP A 220 6.55 -4.97 3.48
N ASP A 221 5.42 -4.48 2.96
CA ASP A 221 5.15 -3.04 2.83
C ASP A 221 4.87 -2.34 4.18
N ALA A 222 4.67 -3.11 5.24
CA ALA A 222 4.40 -2.60 6.58
C ALA A 222 5.66 -2.17 7.36
N THR A 223 6.84 -2.61 6.94
CA THR A 223 8.11 -2.30 7.65
C THR A 223 9.21 -1.74 6.77
N ASP A 224 9.08 -1.85 5.44
CA ASP A 224 10.03 -1.25 4.49
C ASP A 224 9.77 0.27 4.29
N TRP A 225 10.39 0.83 3.24
CA TRP A 225 10.23 2.23 2.84
C TRP A 225 8.74 2.65 2.63
N GLN A 226 7.85 1.71 2.32
CA GLN A 226 6.43 1.99 2.11
C GLN A 226 5.72 2.35 3.41
N ALA A 227 6.26 1.99 4.57
CA ALA A 227 5.69 2.35 5.88
C ALA A 227 5.50 3.86 6.06
N TYR A 228 6.41 4.67 5.49
CA TYR A 228 6.26 6.12 5.43
C TYR A 228 4.97 6.53 4.71
N PHE A 229 4.75 6.01 3.50
CA PHE A 229 3.58 6.33 2.68
C PHE A 229 2.30 5.80 3.31
N HIS A 230 2.32 4.59 3.88
CA HIS A 230 1.19 4.03 4.62
C HIS A 230 0.70 4.96 5.73
N LEU A 231 1.61 5.47 6.57
CA LEU A 231 1.21 6.32 7.70
C LEU A 231 0.84 7.74 7.24
N ARG A 232 1.68 8.39 6.42
CA ARG A 232 1.42 9.76 5.96
C ARG A 232 0.09 9.84 5.23
N ASN A 233 -0.16 8.91 4.31
CA ASN A 233 -1.36 8.95 3.48
C ASN A 233 -2.60 8.48 4.25
N ARG A 234 -2.45 7.59 5.25
CA ARG A 234 -3.52 7.29 6.23
C ARG A 234 -3.95 8.54 7.00
N LEU A 235 -2.99 9.38 7.42
CA LEU A 235 -3.28 10.64 8.10
C LEU A 235 -4.00 11.63 7.17
N VAL A 236 -3.60 11.72 5.90
CA VAL A 236 -4.31 12.53 4.89
C VAL A 236 -5.74 12.01 4.70
N GLY A 237 -5.93 10.70 4.51
CA GLY A 237 -7.26 10.09 4.43
C GLY A 237 -8.11 10.35 5.68
N ALA A 238 -7.50 10.29 6.87
CA ALA A 238 -8.18 10.61 8.13
C ALA A 238 -8.63 12.08 8.22
N ALA A 239 -7.80 13.00 7.73
CA ALA A 239 -8.12 14.42 7.69
C ALA A 239 -9.27 14.72 6.73
N LEU A 240 -9.31 14.05 5.58
CA LEU A 240 -10.36 14.25 4.59
C LEU A 240 -11.67 13.56 4.98
N HIS A 241 -11.61 12.27 5.32
CA HIS A 241 -12.79 11.39 5.40
C HIS A 241 -13.08 10.85 6.80
N GLY A 242 -12.19 11.06 7.78
CA GLY A 242 -12.34 10.52 9.13
C GLY A 242 -13.56 11.06 9.88
N THR A 243 -14.20 10.20 10.68
CA THR A 243 -15.42 10.56 11.42
C THR A 243 -15.14 11.38 12.68
N GLU A 244 -13.95 11.22 13.28
CA GLU A 244 -13.60 11.88 14.54
C GLU A 244 -12.85 13.20 14.29
N GLU A 245 -13.22 14.28 14.99
CA GLU A 245 -12.49 15.55 14.94
C GLU A 245 -11.02 15.38 15.38
N ARG A 246 -10.80 14.54 16.39
CA ARG A 246 -9.50 14.03 16.80
C ARG A 246 -9.50 12.52 16.65
N PRO A 247 -8.63 11.92 15.81
CA PRO A 247 -8.72 10.51 15.43
C PRO A 247 -8.09 9.60 16.48
N THR A 248 -8.69 9.55 17.69
CA THR A 248 -8.12 8.88 18.86
C THR A 248 -7.91 7.38 18.63
N ALA A 249 -8.83 6.71 17.95
CA ALA A 249 -8.72 5.28 17.66
C ALA A 249 -7.55 4.98 16.71
N MET A 250 -7.37 5.80 15.68
CA MET A 250 -6.24 5.70 14.76
C MET A 250 -4.90 6.01 15.44
N LEU A 251 -4.84 7.05 16.28
CA LEU A 251 -3.61 7.41 17.00
C LEU A 251 -3.20 6.36 18.03
N ALA A 252 -4.17 5.77 18.73
CA ALA A 252 -3.93 4.64 19.63
C ALA A 252 -3.43 3.40 18.86
N ASP A 253 -4.02 3.12 17.69
CA ASP A 253 -3.54 2.05 16.80
C ASP A 253 -2.11 2.32 16.31
N SER A 254 -1.80 3.56 15.91
CA SER A 254 -0.46 3.96 15.49
C SER A 254 0.57 3.79 16.60
N LEU A 255 0.28 4.25 17.82
CA LEU A 255 1.18 4.06 18.98
C LEU A 255 1.40 2.59 19.35
N LYS A 256 0.38 1.73 19.17
CA LYS A 256 0.52 0.28 19.34
C LYS A 256 1.53 -0.30 18.33
N HIS A 257 1.50 0.17 17.08
CA HIS A 257 2.47 -0.26 16.06
C HIS A 257 3.87 0.28 16.37
N VAL A 258 4.01 1.53 16.80
CA VAL A 258 5.29 2.09 17.28
C VAL A 258 5.92 1.19 18.33
N LEU A 259 5.17 0.78 19.36
CA LEU A 259 5.70 -0.11 20.39
C LEU A 259 6.12 -1.48 19.82
N ARG A 260 5.33 -2.03 18.90
CA ARG A 260 5.63 -3.32 18.25
C ARG A 260 6.92 -3.24 17.43
N HIS A 261 7.10 -2.19 16.62
CA HIS A 261 8.31 -1.98 15.82
C HIS A 261 9.54 -1.77 16.71
N ALA A 262 9.41 -0.98 17.78
CA ALA A 262 10.48 -0.78 18.75
C ALA A 262 10.92 -2.12 19.39
N LEU A 263 9.97 -2.97 19.78
CA LEU A 263 10.24 -4.31 20.31
C LEU A 263 10.81 -5.27 19.26
N ALA A 264 10.53 -5.05 17.97
CA ALA A 264 11.04 -5.84 16.86
C ALA A 264 12.39 -5.34 16.31
N MET A 265 12.99 -4.32 16.94
CA MET A 265 14.23 -3.66 16.48
C MET A 265 14.11 -3.10 15.06
N GLU A 266 12.92 -2.59 14.71
CA GLU A 266 12.60 -1.97 13.42
C GLU A 266 12.73 -0.44 13.55
N TYR A 267 13.96 0.02 13.83
CA TYR A 267 14.23 1.43 14.11
C TYR A 267 14.13 2.30 12.85
N SER A 268 14.50 1.76 11.67
CA SER A 268 14.26 2.44 10.39
C SER A 268 12.78 2.78 10.22
N THR A 269 11.88 1.83 10.48
CA THR A 269 10.42 2.03 10.41
C THR A 269 9.93 3.11 11.37
N LEU A 270 10.46 3.18 12.59
CA LEU A 270 10.11 4.25 13.54
C LEU A 270 10.56 5.63 13.06
N ALA A 271 11.76 5.73 12.47
CA ALA A 271 12.25 6.97 11.88
C ALA A 271 11.41 7.40 10.66
N LEU A 272 10.96 6.45 9.85
CA LEU A 272 10.02 6.71 8.75
C LEU A 272 8.66 7.18 9.25
N GLN A 273 8.13 6.59 10.32
CA GLN A 273 6.85 7.00 10.91
C GLN A 273 6.94 8.42 11.49
N GLU A 274 8.07 8.78 12.11
CA GLU A 274 8.34 10.16 12.52
C GLU A 274 8.33 11.12 11.31
N MET A 275 9.07 10.79 10.25
CA MET A 275 9.11 11.58 9.02
C MET A 275 7.70 11.74 8.40
N ALA A 276 6.93 10.66 8.35
CA ALA A 276 5.56 10.64 7.81
C ALA A 276 4.61 11.56 8.56
N ILE A 277 4.67 11.56 9.91
CA ILE A 277 3.84 12.46 10.72
C ILE A 277 4.26 13.92 10.51
N ARG A 278 5.57 14.21 10.46
CA ARG A 278 6.08 15.57 10.23
C ARG A 278 5.66 16.12 8.87
N ASP A 279 5.79 15.32 7.81
CA ASP A 279 5.38 15.72 6.47
C ASP A 279 3.87 15.91 6.36
N PHE A 280 3.07 15.08 7.03
CA PHE A 280 1.63 15.32 7.15
C PHE A 280 1.33 16.66 7.84
N MET A 281 2.05 16.97 8.93
CA MET A 281 1.86 18.20 9.70
C MET A 281 2.34 19.46 8.96
N ALA A 282 3.27 19.34 8.01
CA ALA A 282 3.64 20.45 7.11
C ALA A 282 2.42 20.95 6.31
N GLY A 283 1.52 20.03 5.95
CA GLY A 283 0.20 20.31 5.41
C GLY A 283 0.07 20.08 3.90
N PRO A 284 -1.12 20.32 3.34
CA PRO A 284 -1.48 19.88 2.00
C PRO A 284 -0.64 20.50 0.88
N GLN A 285 -0.16 21.73 1.06
CA GLN A 285 0.60 22.44 0.04
C GLN A 285 1.90 21.71 -0.34
N ALA A 286 2.51 20.98 0.61
CA ALA A 286 3.77 20.27 0.38
C ALA A 286 3.59 18.94 -0.38
N LEU A 287 2.35 18.45 -0.60
CA LEU A 287 2.13 17.13 -1.17
C LEU A 287 2.66 17.02 -2.62
N PHE A 288 2.38 18.02 -3.46
CA PHE A 288 2.88 18.04 -4.83
C PHE A 288 4.41 18.12 -4.88
N ASP A 289 5.00 19.03 -4.11
CA ASP A 289 6.46 19.23 -4.06
C ASP A 289 7.21 17.98 -3.58
N LYS A 290 6.57 17.15 -2.76
CA LYS A 290 7.14 15.90 -2.27
C LYS A 290 7.10 14.75 -3.28
N LEU A 291 6.29 14.81 -4.34
CA LEU A 291 6.16 13.69 -5.29
C LEU A 291 7.50 13.23 -5.89
N PRO A 292 8.37 14.12 -6.40
CA PRO A 292 9.60 13.70 -7.05
C PRO A 292 10.70 13.25 -6.07
N THR A 293 10.69 13.76 -4.83
CA THR A 293 11.80 13.57 -3.88
C THR A 293 11.51 12.55 -2.79
N ALA A 294 10.25 12.30 -2.43
CA ALA A 294 9.88 11.51 -1.25
C ALA A 294 10.51 10.12 -1.23
N LEU A 295 10.52 9.40 -2.36
CA LEU A 295 11.10 8.06 -2.40
C LEU A 295 12.61 8.07 -2.11
N GLY A 296 13.35 9.05 -2.64
CA GLY A 296 14.78 9.20 -2.41
C GLY A 296 15.08 9.53 -0.95
N GLU A 297 14.36 10.49 -0.37
CA GLU A 297 14.48 10.88 1.03
C GLU A 297 14.17 9.72 1.99
N VAL A 298 13.09 8.98 1.73
CA VAL A 298 12.69 7.81 2.53
C VAL A 298 13.73 6.70 2.47
N ARG A 299 14.26 6.39 1.27
CA ARG A 299 15.32 5.38 1.12
C ARG A 299 16.61 5.80 1.82
N ALA A 300 17.02 7.05 1.68
CA ALA A 300 18.18 7.59 2.39
C ALA A 300 18.00 7.48 3.91
N ARG A 301 16.79 7.80 4.40
CA ARG A 301 16.46 7.69 5.82
C ARG A 301 16.52 6.25 6.33
N CYS A 302 16.03 5.28 5.56
CA CYS A 302 16.16 3.86 5.90
C CYS A 302 17.61 3.41 6.01
N ALA A 303 18.45 3.85 5.07
CA ALA A 303 19.85 3.43 4.97
C ALA A 303 20.71 3.87 6.16
N GLU A 304 20.27 4.85 6.94
CA GLU A 304 20.94 5.26 8.19
C GLU A 304 20.91 4.17 9.28
N PHE A 305 20.00 3.20 9.18
CA PHE A 305 19.75 2.20 10.22
C PHE A 305 20.15 0.78 9.76
N PRO A 306 20.75 -0.05 10.63
CA PRO A 306 21.11 -1.43 10.29
C PRO A 306 19.94 -2.31 9.83
N ASP A 307 18.74 -2.10 10.38
CA ASP A 307 17.54 -2.84 10.01
C ASP A 307 16.94 -2.41 8.66
N GLY A 308 17.35 -1.25 8.12
CA GLY A 308 16.99 -0.75 6.80
C GLY A 308 18.02 -1.08 5.70
N GLN A 309 19.16 -1.68 6.06
CA GLN A 309 20.20 -2.09 5.11
C GLN A 309 20.07 -3.58 4.76
N VAL A 310 19.62 -3.87 3.55
CA VAL A 310 19.58 -5.23 3.01
C VAL A 310 21.01 -5.64 2.60
N ARG A 311 21.45 -6.80 3.07
CA ARG A 311 22.77 -7.37 2.77
C ARG A 311 22.63 -8.80 2.26
N ASP A 312 23.66 -9.26 1.56
CA ASP A 312 23.79 -10.68 1.27
C ASP A 312 24.05 -11.43 2.58
N SER A 313 23.36 -12.55 2.76
CA SER A 313 23.57 -13.45 3.90
C SER A 313 25.02 -13.92 4.06
N GLN A 314 25.77 -14.03 2.96
CA GLN A 314 27.18 -14.47 2.93
C GLN A 314 28.14 -13.43 3.53
N GLU A 315 27.76 -12.15 3.55
CA GLU A 315 28.57 -11.08 4.14
C GLU A 315 28.50 -11.06 5.68
N LEU A 316 27.59 -11.83 6.27
CA LEU A 316 27.34 -11.84 7.70
C LEU A 316 27.89 -13.09 8.37
N SER A 317 28.38 -12.93 9.60
CA SER A 317 28.82 -14.07 10.40
C SER A 317 27.67 -15.03 10.71
N LEU A 318 27.97 -16.34 10.70
CA LEU A 318 27.01 -17.37 11.09
C LEU A 318 26.47 -17.14 12.51
N PRO A 319 25.20 -17.49 12.78
CA PRO A 319 24.59 -17.26 14.07
C PRO A 319 25.31 -17.99 15.21
N ALA A 320 25.24 -17.44 16.42
CA ALA A 320 25.85 -18.01 17.61
C ALA A 320 25.11 -19.26 18.12
N ALA A 321 23.79 -19.32 17.92
CA ALA A 321 22.96 -20.45 18.32
C ALA A 321 22.34 -21.17 17.12
N GLY A 322 22.16 -22.48 17.25
CA GLY A 322 21.53 -23.33 16.25
C GLY A 322 19.99 -23.32 16.28
N GLN A 323 19.38 -23.99 15.31
CA GLN A 323 17.92 -23.98 15.05
C GLN A 323 17.04 -24.47 16.22
N VAL A 324 17.56 -25.34 17.11
CA VAL A 324 16.84 -25.80 18.30
C VAL A 324 16.50 -24.64 19.25
N ALA A 325 17.37 -23.64 19.34
CA ALA A 325 17.12 -22.45 20.15
C ALA A 325 15.98 -21.60 19.55
N VAL A 326 15.93 -21.47 18.22
CA VAL A 326 14.83 -20.81 17.50
C VAL A 326 13.50 -21.47 17.83
N GLN A 327 13.40 -22.79 17.65
CA GLN A 327 12.16 -23.56 17.86
C GLN A 327 11.54 -23.36 19.25
N ARG A 328 12.37 -23.24 20.30
CA ARG A 328 11.90 -22.99 21.67
C ARG A 328 11.29 -21.60 21.85
N MET A 329 11.75 -20.61 21.09
CA MET A 329 11.29 -19.22 21.18
C MET A 329 10.05 -18.93 20.33
N LEU A 330 9.73 -19.78 19.33
CA LEU A 330 8.62 -19.56 18.40
C LEU A 330 7.23 -19.76 19.00
N LYS A 331 7.08 -20.29 20.22
CA LYS A 331 5.77 -20.49 20.85
C LYS A 331 5.10 -19.13 21.12
N PRO A 332 4.00 -18.80 20.41
CA PRO A 332 3.36 -17.51 20.58
C PRO A 332 2.61 -17.45 21.92
N PRO A 333 2.64 -16.33 22.65
CA PRO A 333 1.75 -16.13 23.78
C PRO A 333 0.31 -15.94 23.28
N THR A 334 -0.61 -16.81 23.71
CA THR A 334 -1.99 -16.86 23.17
C THR A 334 -3.05 -16.28 24.09
N ASN A 335 -2.80 -16.16 25.40
CA ASN A 335 -3.77 -15.62 26.36
C ASN A 335 -3.34 -14.26 26.94
N PRO A 336 -4.27 -13.41 27.40
CA PRO A 336 -3.94 -12.04 27.84
C PRO A 336 -2.88 -11.98 28.95
N VAL A 337 -2.90 -12.93 29.89
CA VAL A 337 -1.94 -12.99 31.00
C VAL A 337 -0.53 -13.28 30.50
N THR A 338 -0.36 -14.29 29.65
CA THR A 338 0.94 -14.66 29.06
C THR A 338 1.45 -13.59 28.10
N ILE A 339 0.55 -12.92 27.36
CA ILE A 339 0.90 -11.76 26.52
C ILE A 339 1.43 -10.62 27.39
N GLY A 340 0.73 -10.26 28.45
CA GLY A 340 1.14 -9.19 29.38
C GLY A 340 2.46 -9.51 30.09
N ALA A 341 2.61 -10.72 30.63
CA ALA A 341 3.83 -11.17 31.29
C ALA A 341 5.03 -11.19 30.31
N THR A 342 4.81 -11.65 29.07
CA THR A 342 5.83 -11.59 28.01
C THR A 342 6.19 -10.14 27.73
N LEU A 343 5.22 -9.27 27.48
CA LEU A 343 5.46 -7.86 27.20
C LEU A 343 6.30 -7.19 28.31
N LEU A 344 5.94 -7.37 29.58
CA LEU A 344 6.69 -6.83 30.72
C LEU A 344 8.13 -7.36 30.77
N LYS A 345 8.32 -8.67 30.60
CA LYS A 345 9.65 -9.28 30.54
C LYS A 345 10.49 -8.71 29.40
N ARG A 346 9.88 -8.51 28.23
CA ARG A 346 10.54 -7.96 27.05
C ARG A 346 10.88 -6.49 27.20
N LEU A 347 9.99 -5.68 27.76
CA LEU A 347 10.27 -4.29 28.12
C LEU A 347 11.41 -4.18 29.13
N ALA A 348 11.43 -5.03 30.16
CA ALA A 348 12.54 -5.07 31.11
C ALA A 348 13.87 -5.42 30.45
N HIS A 349 13.87 -6.33 29.46
CA HIS A 349 15.06 -6.66 28.67
C HIS A 349 15.56 -5.48 27.83
N GLN A 350 14.66 -4.67 27.26
CA GLN A 350 15.04 -3.46 26.52
C GLN A 350 15.82 -2.44 27.38
N LEU A 351 15.70 -2.51 28.70
CA LEU A 351 16.41 -1.63 29.63
C LEU A 351 17.76 -2.20 30.12
N ARG A 352 18.07 -3.47 29.81
CA ARG A 352 19.32 -4.12 30.23
C ARG A 352 20.49 -3.74 29.33
N PRO A 353 21.75 -3.86 29.81
CA PRO A 353 22.93 -3.76 28.96
C PRO A 353 22.85 -4.72 27.75
N VAL A 354 23.48 -4.32 26.66
CA VAL A 354 23.55 -5.10 25.41
C VAL A 354 24.78 -5.99 25.44
N ASP A 355 24.64 -7.24 25.00
CA ASP A 355 25.77 -8.11 24.72
C ASP A 355 26.58 -7.59 23.53
N ALA A 356 27.83 -7.19 23.79
CA ALA A 356 28.72 -6.66 22.77
C ALA A 356 29.03 -7.69 21.66
N GLN A 357 28.97 -9.00 21.95
CA GLN A 357 29.15 -10.03 20.92
C GLN A 357 27.96 -10.08 19.97
N ALA A 358 26.74 -9.92 20.49
CA ALA A 358 25.52 -9.90 19.69
C ALA A 358 25.45 -8.73 18.70
N GLN A 359 26.28 -7.70 18.88
CA GLN A 359 26.43 -6.57 17.95
C GLN A 359 27.33 -6.87 16.75
N ARG A 360 28.20 -7.87 16.87
CA ARG A 360 29.17 -8.28 15.83
C ARG A 360 28.74 -9.57 15.14
N ARG A 361 28.25 -10.53 15.92
CA ARG A 361 27.79 -11.84 15.46
C ARG A 361 26.31 -12.00 15.84
N PRO A 362 25.41 -12.32 14.89
CA PRO A 362 24.00 -12.49 15.21
C PRO A 362 23.80 -13.67 16.17
N GLN A 363 22.88 -13.54 17.11
CA GLN A 363 22.54 -14.63 18.02
C GLN A 363 21.75 -15.72 17.27
N LEU A 364 20.84 -15.29 16.40
CA LEU A 364 19.97 -16.14 15.58
C LEU A 364 19.79 -15.56 14.18
N SER A 365 19.34 -16.42 13.27
CA SER A 365 18.87 -16.06 11.93
C SER A 365 17.44 -16.54 11.78
N LEU A 366 16.53 -15.62 11.44
CA LEU A 366 15.09 -15.88 11.40
C LEU A 366 14.53 -15.68 9.99
N SER A 367 13.56 -16.52 9.64
CA SER A 367 12.67 -16.24 8.52
C SER A 367 11.84 -14.98 8.83
N ARG A 368 11.36 -14.29 7.79
CA ARG A 368 10.42 -13.17 7.98
C ARG A 368 9.16 -13.57 8.76
N ALA A 369 8.67 -14.79 8.54
CA ALA A 369 7.48 -15.33 9.19
C ALA A 369 7.66 -15.54 10.71
N ASP A 370 8.89 -15.91 11.10
CA ASP A 370 9.31 -16.18 12.48
C ASP A 370 9.75 -14.92 13.24
N ALA A 371 10.04 -13.84 12.51
CA ALA A 371 10.44 -12.54 13.03
C ALA A 371 9.28 -11.79 13.71
N ARG A 372 8.77 -12.36 14.82
CA ARG A 372 7.68 -11.82 15.63
C ARG A 372 8.23 -11.06 16.83
N TRP A 373 7.49 -10.03 17.27
CA TRP A 373 7.92 -9.13 18.36
C TRP A 373 8.33 -9.88 19.64
N PHE A 374 7.63 -10.96 20.01
CA PHE A 374 7.90 -11.71 21.25
C PHE A 374 9.18 -12.55 21.17
N VAL A 375 9.66 -12.86 19.97
CA VAL A 375 10.96 -13.51 19.70
C VAL A 375 12.05 -12.45 19.70
N LEU A 376 11.91 -11.47 18.80
CA LEU A 376 12.91 -10.43 18.52
C LEU A 376 13.25 -9.60 19.77
N SER A 377 12.24 -9.22 20.55
CA SER A 377 12.43 -8.40 21.76
C SER A 377 13.19 -9.09 22.88
N GLY A 378 13.54 -10.37 22.74
CA GLY A 378 14.39 -11.12 23.66
C GLY A 378 15.82 -11.29 23.21
N LEU A 379 16.20 -10.66 22.09
CA LEU A 379 17.51 -10.77 21.45
C LEU A 379 18.17 -9.39 21.40
N ASP A 380 19.50 -9.40 21.32
CA ASP A 380 20.36 -8.23 21.22
C ASP A 380 20.86 -8.01 19.78
N GLY A 381 20.93 -9.08 18.98
CA GLY A 381 21.27 -9.01 17.57
C GLY A 381 20.80 -10.24 16.80
N VAL A 382 20.14 -10.02 15.67
CA VAL A 382 19.47 -11.07 14.89
C VAL A 382 19.45 -10.70 13.42
N THR A 383 19.68 -11.68 12.54
CA THR A 383 19.44 -11.50 11.11
C THR A 383 18.03 -11.94 10.77
N VAL A 384 17.33 -11.13 9.97
CA VAL A 384 15.97 -11.40 9.50
C VAL A 384 15.97 -11.34 7.98
N SER A 385 15.45 -12.38 7.34
CA SER A 385 15.26 -12.38 5.88
C SER A 385 14.24 -11.34 5.43
N THR A 386 14.48 -10.72 4.29
CA THR A 386 13.48 -9.91 3.59
C THR A 386 12.34 -10.79 3.10
N ALA A 387 11.11 -10.25 2.97
CA ALA A 387 9.96 -11.05 2.55
C ALA A 387 10.11 -11.63 1.12
N ASP A 388 10.82 -10.92 0.24
CA ASP A 388 11.13 -11.39 -1.11
C ASP A 388 12.25 -12.44 -1.15
N GLY A 389 12.85 -12.76 0.01
CA GLY A 389 13.92 -13.75 0.15
C GLY A 389 15.25 -13.36 -0.48
N ARG A 390 15.40 -12.14 -0.99
CA ARG A 390 16.61 -11.70 -1.73
C ARG A 390 17.77 -11.31 -0.84
N GLY A 391 17.55 -11.12 0.46
CA GLY A 391 18.61 -10.78 1.39
C GLY A 391 18.19 -10.84 2.85
N VAL A 392 19.03 -10.28 3.71
CA VAL A 392 18.80 -10.22 5.16
C VAL A 392 19.10 -8.82 5.68
N THR A 393 18.42 -8.43 6.76
CA THR A 393 18.76 -7.23 7.54
C THR A 393 19.29 -7.65 8.90
N TYR A 394 20.31 -6.95 9.39
CA TYR A 394 20.88 -7.22 10.71
C TYR A 394 20.26 -6.25 11.72
N ARG A 395 19.25 -6.74 12.43
CA ARG A 395 18.56 -5.99 13.48
C ARG A 395 19.35 -6.07 14.77
N LYS A 396 19.60 -4.90 15.37
CA LYS A 396 20.44 -4.76 16.57
C LYS A 396 19.67 -4.00 17.63
N ARG A 397 19.69 -4.50 18.86
CA ARG A 397 19.07 -3.81 19.99
C ARG A 397 19.95 -2.64 20.40
N ASP A 398 19.33 -1.48 20.53
CA ASP A 398 19.95 -0.28 21.08
C ASP A 398 19.00 0.32 22.13
N PRO A 399 19.31 0.21 23.43
CA PRO A 399 18.49 0.76 24.52
C PRO A 399 18.30 2.28 24.43
N GLN A 400 19.30 3.01 23.95
CA GLN A 400 19.22 4.46 23.82
C GLN A 400 18.32 4.83 22.64
N ALA A 401 18.48 4.18 21.49
CA ALA A 401 17.59 4.36 20.35
C ALA A 401 16.14 3.97 20.72
N PHE A 402 15.94 2.81 21.36
CA PHE A 402 14.62 2.36 21.81
C PHE A 402 13.92 3.40 22.67
N ARG A 403 14.58 3.90 23.73
CA ARG A 403 13.99 4.88 24.65
C ARG A 403 13.74 6.23 23.97
N SER A 404 14.74 6.74 23.25
CA SER A 404 14.66 8.07 22.62
C SER A 404 13.64 8.12 21.47
N MET A 405 13.59 7.09 20.62
CA MET A 405 12.61 7.01 19.53
C MET A 405 11.20 6.82 20.06
N LEU A 406 10.99 5.93 21.04
CA LEU A 406 9.67 5.75 21.65
C LEU A 406 9.17 7.04 22.33
N ALA A 407 10.03 7.73 23.08
CA ALA A 407 9.67 9.00 23.71
C ALA A 407 9.32 10.08 22.67
N ARG A 408 10.13 10.21 21.60
CA ARG A 408 9.85 11.12 20.48
C ARG A 408 8.54 10.77 19.78
N SER A 409 8.28 9.51 19.48
CA SER A 409 7.03 9.07 18.86
C SER A 409 5.82 9.42 19.74
N VAL A 410 5.89 9.19 21.06
CA VAL A 410 4.80 9.57 21.97
C VAL A 410 4.58 11.08 22.01
N ALA A 411 5.65 11.88 22.09
CA ALA A 411 5.57 13.33 22.06
C ALA A 411 4.93 13.83 20.75
N LEU A 412 5.37 13.30 19.62
CA LEU A 412 4.86 13.64 18.30
C LEU A 412 3.39 13.25 18.12
N HIS A 413 2.95 12.10 18.65
CA HIS A 413 1.53 11.72 18.61
C HIS A 413 0.66 12.65 19.47
N ARG A 414 1.16 13.16 20.61
CA ARG A 414 0.46 14.16 21.43
C ARG A 414 0.33 15.49 20.71
N GLU A 415 1.40 15.92 20.03
CA GLU A 415 1.38 17.12 19.18
C GLU A 415 0.41 16.97 18.02
N LEU A 416 0.49 15.86 17.29
CA LEU A 416 -0.41 15.51 16.21
C LEU A 416 -1.88 15.52 16.67
N ALA A 417 -2.20 14.89 17.80
CA ALA A 417 -3.56 14.87 18.36
C ALA A 417 -4.14 16.28 18.62
N ARG A 418 -3.27 17.20 19.03
CA ARG A 418 -3.61 18.60 19.32
C ARG A 418 -3.77 19.42 18.04
N GLU A 419 -2.88 19.26 17.06
CA GLU A 419 -2.91 19.97 15.78
C GLU A 419 -3.92 19.41 14.79
N PHE A 420 -4.39 18.17 14.98
CA PHE A 420 -5.21 17.46 14.00
C PHE A 420 -6.48 18.21 13.57
N PRO A 421 -7.27 18.86 14.45
CA PRO A 421 -8.46 19.60 14.02
C PRO A 421 -8.13 20.73 13.04
N ARG A 422 -7.01 21.44 13.27
CA ARG A 422 -6.52 22.50 12.37
C ARG A 422 -6.04 21.92 11.05
N LEU A 423 -5.29 20.82 11.08
CA LEU A 423 -4.81 20.12 9.88
C LEU A 423 -5.99 19.59 9.06
N ARG A 424 -6.98 18.96 9.70
CA ARG A 424 -8.23 18.49 9.08
C ARG A 424 -8.91 19.60 8.28
N LYS A 425 -9.08 20.79 8.86
CA LYS A 425 -9.61 21.95 8.14
C LYS A 425 -8.74 22.31 6.94
N ARG A 426 -7.42 22.50 7.14
CA ARG A 426 -6.47 22.84 6.07
C ARG A 426 -6.52 21.85 4.89
N TYR A 427 -6.52 20.55 5.16
CA TYR A 427 -6.57 19.51 4.13
C TYR A 427 -7.90 19.53 3.36
N ARG A 428 -9.03 19.72 4.05
CA ARG A 428 -10.34 19.82 3.40
C ARG A 428 -10.48 21.08 2.54
N ASP A 429 -10.01 22.22 3.05
CA ASP A 429 -10.02 23.49 2.32
C ASP A 429 -9.14 23.41 1.05
N ALA A 430 -8.02 22.67 1.12
CA ALA A 430 -7.12 22.46 -0.01
C ALA A 430 -7.55 21.34 -0.97
N ALA A 431 -8.48 20.46 -0.57
CA ALA A 431 -8.83 19.26 -1.33
C ALA A 431 -9.21 19.55 -2.79
N PRO A 432 -10.07 20.57 -3.11
CA PRO A 432 -10.38 20.89 -4.50
C PRO A 432 -9.15 21.22 -5.34
N GLY A 433 -8.18 21.96 -4.77
CA GLY A 433 -6.94 22.31 -5.47
C GLY A 433 -5.93 21.17 -5.60
N LEU A 434 -5.96 20.20 -4.67
CA LEU A 434 -5.12 18.99 -4.74
C LEU A 434 -5.57 18.02 -5.83
N THR A 435 -6.83 18.11 -6.22
CA THR A 435 -7.47 17.16 -7.14
C THR A 435 -7.86 17.81 -8.47
N ASP A 436 -7.61 19.11 -8.60
CA ASP A 436 -7.84 19.85 -9.82
C ASP A 436 -6.80 19.51 -10.91
N ARG A 437 -7.24 19.61 -12.16
CA ARG A 437 -6.40 19.41 -13.36
C ARG A 437 -5.25 20.41 -13.42
N THR A 438 -5.46 21.66 -13.04
CA THR A 438 -4.42 22.71 -13.04
C THR A 438 -3.31 22.38 -12.04
N GLY A 439 -3.67 21.81 -10.88
CA GLY A 439 -2.72 21.37 -9.86
C GLY A 439 -1.74 20.35 -10.42
N TRP A 440 -2.26 19.29 -11.02
CA TRP A 440 -1.48 18.22 -11.64
C TRP A 440 -0.74 18.65 -12.91
N LYS A 441 -1.34 19.51 -13.73
CA LYS A 441 -0.70 20.02 -14.95
C LYS A 441 0.66 20.65 -14.65
N ARG A 442 0.78 21.41 -13.56
CA ARG A 442 2.07 21.99 -13.13
C ARG A 442 3.15 20.95 -12.83
N VAL A 443 2.76 19.76 -12.36
CA VAL A 443 3.70 18.65 -12.12
C VAL A 443 4.05 17.92 -13.41
N PHE A 444 3.11 17.82 -14.36
CA PHE A 444 3.34 17.19 -15.65
C PHE A 444 4.18 18.05 -16.61
N ASP A 445 4.08 19.38 -16.49
CA ASP A 445 4.81 20.34 -17.32
C ASP A 445 6.21 20.70 -16.76
N ALA A 446 6.50 20.30 -15.51
CA ALA A 446 7.79 20.51 -14.85
C ALA A 446 8.78 19.39 -15.20
#